data_AF-A0A8D8VRG9-F1
#
_entry.id   AF-A0A8D8VRG9-F1
#
_cell.length_a   1.000
_cell.length_b   1.000
_cell.length_c   1.000
_cell.angle_alpha   90.00
_cell.angle_beta   90.00
_cell.angle_gamma   90.00
#
_symmetry.space_group_name_H-M   'P 1'
#
loop_
_entity.id
_entity.type
_entity.pdbx_description
1 polymer ?
#
loop_
_entity_poly.entity_id
_entity_poly.type
_entity_poly.pdbx_seq_one_letter_code
_entity_poly.pdbx_strand_id
1 'polypeptide(L)'
;GIGILFKVPTSQPTRLFSFMNPLAVEIWLYVLAAYLLVSFTLFVMARFSPYEWSNPHPCLAESPIVENQFSVSNSFWFITGTFLRQGSGLNPKATSTRIVGAIWWFFT
;
A
#
# COMPACT_ATOMS: atom_id res chain seq x y z
N GLY A 1 -52.09 -19.67 -26.97
CA GLY A 1 -51.14 -19.34 -25.88
C GLY A 1 -50.27 -18.21 -26.35
N ILE A 2 -50.04 -17.20 -25.51
CA ILE A 2 -49.19 -16.05 -25.84
C ILE A 2 -47.75 -16.43 -25.49
N GLY A 3 -46.82 -16.30 -26.43
CA GLY A 3 -45.41 -16.61 -26.25
C GLY A 3 -44.55 -15.38 -26.51
N ILE A 4 -43.50 -15.20 -25.71
CA ILE A 4 -42.54 -14.10 -25.88
C ILE A 4 -41.42 -14.58 -26.80
N LEU A 5 -41.32 -13.98 -27.99
CA LEU A 5 -40.17 -14.14 -28.87
C LEU A 5 -39.05 -13.22 -28.36
N PHE A 6 -37.88 -13.78 -28.07
CA PHE A 6 -36.69 -13.00 -27.73
C PHE A 6 -35.54 -13.35 -28.67
N LYS A 7 -34.73 -12.34 -29.00
CA LYS A 7 -33.49 -12.51 -29.75
C LYS A 7 -32.42 -13.06 -28.82
N VAL A 8 -31.73 -14.12 -29.24
CA VAL A 8 -30.58 -14.65 -28.49
C VAL A 8 -29.56 -13.52 -28.31
N PRO A 9 -29.17 -13.17 -27.07
CA PRO A 9 -28.18 -12.13 -26.83
C PRO A 9 -26.87 -12.51 -27.51
N THR A 10 -26.32 -11.61 -28.33
CA THR A 10 -24.94 -11.74 -28.81
C THR A 10 -23.99 -11.64 -27.63
N SER A 11 -23.13 -12.65 -27.44
CA SER A 11 -22.13 -12.67 -26.37
C SER A 11 -21.32 -11.38 -26.38
N GLN A 12 -21.22 -10.73 -25.21
CA GLN A 12 -20.38 -9.54 -25.04
C GLN A 12 -18.92 -9.92 -25.35
N PRO A 13 -18.16 -9.09 -26.10
CA PRO A 13 -16.76 -9.35 -26.34
C PRO A 13 -15.99 -9.41 -25.01
N THR A 14 -15.01 -10.31 -24.91
CA THR A 14 -14.17 -10.43 -23.73
C THR A 14 -13.42 -9.12 -23.49
N ARG A 15 -13.78 -8.41 -22.41
CA ARG A 15 -13.08 -7.19 -22.00
C ARG A 15 -11.85 -7.59 -21.18
N LEU A 16 -10.66 -7.22 -21.63
CA LEU A 16 -9.38 -7.53 -20.96
C LEU A 16 -9.34 -7.07 -19.49
N PHE A 17 -10.07 -6.02 -19.14
CA PHE A 17 -10.13 -5.44 -17.79
C PHE A 17 -11.40 -5.78 -17.00
N SER A 18 -12.12 -6.86 -17.38
CA SER A 18 -13.37 -7.22 -16.70
C SER A 18 -13.21 -7.51 -15.22
N PHE A 19 -11.99 -7.81 -14.75
CA PHE A 19 -11.68 -8.02 -13.34
C PHE A 19 -11.75 -6.73 -12.49
N MET A 20 -11.65 -5.54 -13.11
CA MET A 20 -11.77 -4.25 -12.40
C MET A 20 -13.22 -3.76 -12.30
N ASN A 21 -14.14 -4.33 -13.08
CA ASN A 21 -15.57 -3.97 -13.09
C ASN A 21 -16.32 -4.09 -11.75
N PRO A 22 -15.92 -4.95 -10.78
CA PRO A 22 -16.59 -5.00 -9.49
C PRO A 22 -16.55 -3.67 -8.72
N LEU A 23 -15.61 -2.78 -9.06
CA LEU A 23 -15.42 -1.49 -8.40
C LEU A 23 -15.46 -0.35 -9.42
N ALA A 24 -16.15 0.74 -9.07
CA ALA A 24 -16.24 1.92 -9.92
C ALA A 24 -14.87 2.58 -10.13
N VAL A 25 -14.65 3.19 -11.30
CA VAL A 25 -13.35 3.81 -11.68
C VAL A 25 -12.96 4.92 -10.70
N GLU A 26 -13.94 5.65 -10.17
CA GLU A 26 -13.77 6.69 -9.17
C GLU A 26 -13.10 6.15 -7.90
N ILE A 27 -13.49 4.95 -7.46
CA ILE A 27 -12.92 4.36 -6.26
C ILE A 27 -11.48 3.90 -6.52
N TRP A 28 -11.17 3.40 -7.71
CA TRP A 28 -9.79 3.12 -8.10
C TRP A 28 -8.90 4.37 -8.04
N LEU A 29 -9.42 5.52 -8.46
CA LEU A 29 -8.70 6.80 -8.34
C LEU A 29 -8.50 7.20 -6.87
N TYR A 30 -9.50 7.01 -6.01
CA TYR A 30 -9.36 7.27 -4.57
C TYR A 30 -8.36 6.33 -3.89
N VAL A 31 -8.35 5.05 -4.27
CA VAL A 31 -7.36 4.07 -3.78
C VAL A 31 -5.94 4.47 -4.19
N LEU A 32 -5.75 4.88 -5.45
CA LEU A 32 -4.44 5.37 -5.92
C LEU A 32 -4.01 6.63 -5.16
N ALA A 33 -4.91 7.59 -4.95
CA ALA A 33 -4.61 8.79 -4.19
C ALA A 33 -4.24 8.49 -2.73
N ALA A 34 -5.01 7.62 -2.06
CA ALA A 34 -4.73 7.18 -0.70
C ALA A 34 -3.39 6.45 -0.60
N TYR A 35 -3.09 5.57 -1.55
CA TYR A 35 -1.80 4.87 -1.65
C TYR A 35 -0.60 5.85 -1.70
N LEU A 36 -0.68 6.87 -2.56
CA LEU A 36 0.38 7.89 -2.67
C LEU A 36 0.51 8.70 -1.37
N LEU A 37 -0.62 9.14 -0.80
CA LEU A 37 -0.66 9.95 0.41
C LEU A 37 -0.07 9.23 1.61
N VAL A 38 -0.46 7.97 1.82
CA VAL A 38 0.01 7.17 2.96
C VAL A 38 1.49 6.82 2.80
N SER A 39 1.94 6.47 1.59
CA SER A 39 3.37 6.22 1.31
C SER A 39 4.23 7.44 1.62
N PHE A 40 3.78 8.64 1.22
CA PHE A 40 4.47 9.88 1.50
C PHE A 40 4.43 10.24 3.00
N THR A 41 3.29 10.08 3.65
CA THR A 41 3.14 10.33 5.10
C THR A 41 4.05 9.43 5.91
N LEU A 42 4.14 8.14 5.54
CA LEU A 42 5.03 7.18 6.18
C LEU A 42 6.50 7.59 6.02
N PHE A 43 6.92 7.99 4.81
CA PHE A 43 8.27 8.48 4.55
C PHE A 43 8.63 9.70 5.42
N VAL A 44 7.73 10.68 5.48
CA VAL A 44 7.93 11.91 6.26
C VAL A 44 8.02 11.59 7.76
N MET A 45 7.09 10.79 8.29
CA MET A 45 7.07 10.38 9.69
C MET A 45 8.32 9.59 10.07
N ALA A 46 8.76 8.68 9.20
CA ALA A 46 9.94 7.88 9.44
C ALA A 46 11.20 8.75 9.47
N ARG A 47 11.28 9.79 8.63
CA ARG A 47 12.43 10.69 8.61
C ARG A 47 12.57 11.53 9.87
N PHE A 48 11.45 12.05 10.39
CA PHE A 48 11.43 12.88 11.58
C PHE A 48 11.53 12.09 12.90
N SER A 49 11.16 10.81 12.89
CA SER A 49 11.19 10.00 14.12
C SER A 49 12.62 9.50 14.38
N PRO A 50 13.33 9.99 15.41
CA PRO A 50 14.70 9.55 15.69
C PRO A 50 14.78 8.05 16.00
N TYR A 51 13.70 7.46 16.51
CA TYR A 51 13.60 6.02 16.81
C TYR A 51 13.58 5.10 15.58
N GLU A 52 13.35 5.63 14.38
CA GLU A 52 13.51 4.84 13.14
C GLU A 52 14.97 4.66 12.73
N TRP A 53 15.84 5.52 13.23
CA TRP A 53 17.26 5.47 12.95
C TRP A 53 17.90 4.43 13.84
N SER A 54 18.61 3.48 13.25
CA SER A 54 19.24 2.39 13.98
C SER A 54 20.66 2.15 13.50
N ASN A 55 21.50 1.69 14.42
CA ASN A 55 22.86 1.28 14.12
C ASN A 55 22.83 -0.04 13.31
N PRO A 56 23.41 -0.09 12.10
CA PRO A 56 23.49 -1.31 11.30
C PRO A 56 24.42 -2.38 11.90
N HIS A 57 25.31 -2.00 12.83
CA HIS A 57 26.23 -2.91 13.52
C HIS A 57 26.01 -2.88 15.04
N PRO A 58 25.08 -3.68 15.57
CA PRO A 58 24.74 -3.71 17.01
C PRO A 58 25.91 -4.11 17.92
N CYS A 59 26.95 -4.75 17.36
CA CYS A 59 28.16 -5.15 18.07
C CYS A 59 29.10 -3.97 18.39
N LEU A 60 28.94 -2.82 17.73
CA LEU A 60 29.67 -1.60 18.01
C LEU A 60 28.74 -0.64 18.77
N ALA A 61 28.99 -0.45 20.07
CA ALA A 61 28.11 0.33 20.95
C ALA A 61 27.91 1.79 20.49
N GLU A 62 28.95 2.38 19.89
CA GLU A 62 28.91 3.73 19.31
C GLU A 62 29.36 3.67 17.84
N SER A 63 28.42 3.37 16.95
CA SER A 63 28.62 3.63 15.52
C SER A 63 28.27 5.10 15.23
N PRO A 64 29.13 5.87 14.55
CA PRO A 64 28.79 7.22 14.10
C PRO A 64 27.74 7.23 12.97
N ILE A 65 27.40 6.05 12.42
CA ILE A 65 26.50 5.89 11.28
C ILE A 65 25.20 5.23 11.75
N VAL A 66 24.09 5.90 11.48
CA VAL A 66 22.73 5.38 11.70
C VAL A 66 21.98 5.32 10.38
N GLU A 67 21.19 4.27 10.21
CA GLU A 67 20.42 4.03 8.99
C GLU A 67 18.92 4.04 9.27
N ASN A 68 18.15 4.52 8.29
CA ASN A 68 16.70 4.48 8.27
C ASN A 68 16.25 3.68 7.05
N GLN A 69 15.47 2.62 7.28
CA GLN A 69 15.05 1.71 6.23
C GLN A 69 13.94 2.30 5.34
N PHE A 70 13.23 3.34 5.79
CA PHE A 70 12.16 4.00 5.05
C PHE A 70 12.67 5.15 4.18
N SER A 71 13.30 4.80 3.05
CA SER A 71 13.44 5.70 1.91
C SER A 71 12.09 5.91 1.21
N VAL A 72 12.01 6.84 0.25
CA VAL A 72 10.80 7.03 -0.57
C VAL A 72 10.39 5.70 -1.22
N SER A 73 11.29 5.07 -1.97
CA SER A 73 11.01 3.79 -2.64
C SER A 73 10.60 2.68 -1.68
N ASN A 74 11.27 2.58 -0.52
CA ASN A 74 10.95 1.57 0.49
C ASN A 74 9.60 1.82 1.17
N SER A 75 9.19 3.09 1.31
CA SER A 75 7.87 3.44 1.84
C SER A 75 6.77 3.01 0.88
N PHE A 76 6.95 3.24 -0.43
CA PHE A 76 6.03 2.75 -1.46
C PHE A 76 6.00 1.22 -1.50
N TRP A 77 7.15 0.56 -1.37
CA TRP A 77 7.23 -0.90 -1.30
C TRP A 77 6.52 -1.49 -0.08
N PHE A 78 6.65 -0.83 1.08
CA PHE A 78 5.94 -1.22 2.30
C PHE A 78 4.41 -1.12 2.14
N ILE A 79 3.92 -0.02 1.57
CA ILE A 79 2.49 0.17 1.30
C ILE A 79 1.99 -0.81 0.23
N THR A 80 2.78 -1.09 -0.81
CA THR A 80 2.44 -2.09 -1.84
C THR A 80 2.31 -3.49 -1.22
N GLY A 81 3.29 -3.91 -0.42
CA GLY A 81 3.23 -5.19 0.26
C GLY A 81 1.99 -5.32 1.13
N THR A 82 1.76 -4.35 2.03
CA THR A 82 0.60 -4.37 2.94
C THR A 82 -0.74 -4.34 2.20
N PHE A 83 -0.85 -3.59 1.10
CA PHE A 83 -2.04 -3.57 0.23
C PHE A 83 -2.32 -4.92 -0.43
N LEU A 84 -1.26 -5.58 -0.92
CA LEU A 84 -1.35 -6.93 -1.50
C LEU A 84 -1.44 -8.04 -0.45
N ARG A 85 -1.56 -7.68 0.84
CA ARG A 85 -1.53 -8.61 1.99
C ARG A 85 -0.26 -9.46 2.04
N GLN A 86 0.86 -8.92 1.54
CA GLN A 86 2.17 -9.55 1.52
C GLN A 86 3.14 -8.79 2.43
N GLY A 87 4.03 -9.50 3.12
CA GLY A 87 5.10 -8.87 3.88
C GLY A 87 6.10 -8.17 2.97
N SER A 88 6.50 -6.94 3.32
CA SER A 88 7.50 -6.16 2.56
C SER A 88 8.96 -6.43 3.00
N GLY A 89 9.16 -7.16 4.09
CA GLY A 89 10.47 -7.35 4.73
C GLY A 89 10.97 -6.10 5.49
N LEU A 90 10.18 -5.03 5.52
CA LEU A 90 10.45 -3.78 6.23
C LEU A 90 9.56 -3.68 7.46
N ASN A 91 10.08 -3.17 8.57
CA ASN A 91 9.33 -3.10 9.82
C ASN A 91 9.46 -1.71 10.48
N PRO A 92 8.35 -0.97 10.70
CA PRO A 92 8.38 0.27 11.44
C PRO A 92 8.78 0.06 12.91
N LYS A 93 9.73 0.86 13.37
CA LYS A 93 10.27 0.80 14.74
C LYS A 93 9.63 1.82 15.66
N ALA A 94 9.42 3.03 15.17
CA ALA A 94 8.82 4.12 15.92
C ALA A 94 7.31 3.92 16.12
N THR A 95 6.77 4.41 17.23
CA THR A 95 5.32 4.34 17.50
C THR A 95 4.53 5.14 16.45
N SER A 96 5.04 6.28 16.00
CA SER A 96 4.45 7.14 14.97
C SER A 96 4.23 6.41 13.63
N THR A 97 5.28 5.77 13.11
CA THR A 97 5.24 5.01 11.86
C THR A 97 4.38 3.74 11.98
N ARG A 98 4.39 3.08 13.15
CA ARG A 98 3.50 1.95 13.45
C ARG A 98 2.03 2.34 13.42
N ILE A 99 1.67 3.51 13.96
CA ILE A 99 0.28 4.00 13.92
C ILE A 99 -0.15 4.25 12.47
N VAL A 100 0.68 4.90 11.65
CA VAL A 100 0.38 5.10 10.22
C VAL A 100 0.18 3.76 9.52
N GLY A 101 1.07 2.79 9.77
CA GLY A 101 0.95 1.44 9.23
C GLY A 101 -0.30 0.70 9.70
N ALA A 102 -0.70 0.85 10.96
CA ALA A 102 -1.89 0.22 11.53
C ALA A 102 -3.19 0.79 10.92
N ILE A 103 -3.27 2.12 10.74
CA ILE A 103 -4.40 2.78 10.09
C ILE A 103 -4.52 2.29 8.64
N TRP A 104 -3.40 2.21 7.92
CA TRP A 104 -3.38 1.67 6.55
C TRP A 104 -3.82 0.21 6.51
N TRP A 105 -3.30 -0.60 7.43
CA TRP A 105 -3.63 -2.01 7.51
C TRP A 105 -5.11 -2.27 7.83
N PHE A 106 -5.76 -1.40 8.61
CA PHE A 106 -7.22 -1.44 8.83
C PHE A 106 -8.02 -1.06 7.59
N PHE A 107 -7.50 -0.15 6.77
CA PHE A 107 -8.16 0.31 5.55
C PHE A 107 -8.11 -0.74 4.42
N THR A 108 -6.94 -1.32 4.19
CA THR A 108 -6.72 -2.42 3.24
C THR A 108 -7.31 -3.71 3.75
#